data_AF-A0A842RAP7-F1
#
_entry.id   AF-A0A842RAP7-F1
#
_cell.length_a   1.000
_cell.length_b   1.000
_cell.length_c   1.000
_cell.angle_alpha   90.00
_cell.angle_beta   90.00
_cell.angle_gamma   90.00
#
_symmetry.space_group_name_H-M   'P 1'
#
loop_
_entity.id
_entity.type
_entity.pdbx_description
1 polymer ?
#
loop_
_entity_poly.entity_id
_entity_poly.type
_entity_poly.pdbx_seq_one_letter_code
_entity_poly.pdbx_strand_id
1 'polypeptide(L)'
;MNEKGFRKFCLENQIAQKDSDTSIQLVKEFEEFLQKNDKEKEFVIATPNDLRQFIDHLMATNRNSYENFVGLLRYSFFVEKEDIKIALFELLDGREVLVNLSKELKTKVGKQRSQQILERIILPPLGTRALEKAKTTKQLMEKLEAEVDEETCKEILVSGLHERSKESLLKARERFLQAKNIDDFLAQEFQAFIRRLEQHQKEGSLFYTQEIDGQVINYVKNNPTIGYGVREGNVIYATKIPYLTKQFLTETDEDMKRYYYCHCPWVREVLKKSQPKISPTFCYCSAGWYKQYWDVVLDQPIKVEVVETILKNDSQCKFAIHLPAEIVEGAEKEG
;
A
#
# COMPACT_ATOMS: atom_id res chain seq x y z
N MET A 1 -15.42 26.18 7.06
CA MET A 1 -14.11 25.74 7.60
C MET A 1 -13.54 26.63 8.72
N ASN A 2 -12.85 26.04 9.71
CA ASN A 2 -12.02 26.76 10.70
C ASN A 2 -10.60 27.05 10.16
N GLU A 3 -10.44 28.15 9.42
CA GLU A 3 -9.15 28.49 8.77
C GLU A 3 -8.01 28.75 9.78
N LYS A 4 -8.26 29.51 10.85
CA LYS A 4 -7.22 29.87 11.83
C LYS A 4 -6.68 28.63 12.53
N GLY A 5 -7.57 27.72 12.95
CA GLY A 5 -7.19 26.45 13.56
C GLY A 5 -6.36 25.59 12.60
N PHE A 6 -6.79 25.49 11.34
CA PHE A 6 -6.07 24.69 10.35
C PHE A 6 -4.69 25.26 10.03
N ARG A 7 -4.53 26.59 9.95
CA ARG A 7 -3.21 27.22 9.78
C ARG A 7 -2.26 26.89 10.92
N LYS A 8 -2.76 26.92 12.16
CA LYS A 8 -1.99 26.52 13.35
C LYS A 8 -1.59 25.06 13.28
N PHE A 9 -2.52 24.16 12.95
CA PHE A 9 -2.24 22.74 12.74
C PHE A 9 -1.16 22.51 11.68
N CYS A 10 -1.23 23.19 10.53
CA CYS A 10 -0.23 23.10 9.48
C CYS A 10 1.16 23.54 9.97
N LEU A 11 1.24 24.62 10.73
CA LEU A 11 2.50 25.12 11.30
C LEU A 11 3.12 24.12 12.28
N GLU A 12 2.31 23.57 13.19
CA GLU A 12 2.74 22.56 14.18
C GLU A 12 3.26 21.28 13.50
N ASN A 13 2.74 20.95 12.32
CA ASN A 13 3.16 19.82 11.50
C ASN A 13 4.22 20.19 10.43
N GLN A 14 4.86 21.36 10.56
CA GLN A 14 5.95 21.83 9.68
C GLN A 14 5.55 21.90 8.19
N ILE A 15 4.27 22.12 7.90
CA ILE A 15 3.76 22.28 6.55
C ILE A 15 4.05 23.70 6.07
N ALA A 16 4.70 23.82 4.91
CA ALA A 16 5.04 25.11 4.33
C ALA A 16 3.79 26.01 4.14
N GLN A 17 3.96 27.32 4.32
CA GLN A 17 2.84 28.27 4.22
C GLN A 17 2.11 28.17 2.87
N LYS A 18 2.85 28.07 1.76
CA LYS A 18 2.29 27.91 0.41
C LYS A 18 1.40 26.67 0.27
N ASP A 19 1.81 25.56 0.87
CA ASP A 19 1.07 24.31 0.87
C ASP A 19 -0.20 24.41 1.73
N SER A 20 -0.10 25.10 2.87
CA SER A 20 -1.23 25.40 3.74
C SER A 20 -2.27 26.28 3.03
N ASP A 21 -1.83 27.34 2.35
CA ASP A 21 -2.71 28.23 1.56
C ASP A 21 -3.42 27.48 0.44
N THR A 22 -2.70 26.60 -0.26
CA THR A 22 -3.27 25.74 -1.31
C THR A 22 -4.33 24.79 -0.74
N SER A 23 -4.04 24.20 0.43
CA SER A 23 -4.97 23.30 1.13
C SER A 23 -6.24 24.04 1.56
N ILE A 24 -6.09 25.26 2.10
CA ILE A 24 -7.22 26.12 2.51
C ILE A 24 -8.11 26.46 1.33
N GLN A 25 -7.52 26.90 0.21
CA GLN A 25 -8.28 27.25 -0.98
C GLN A 25 -9.11 26.07 -1.48
N LEU A 26 -8.51 24.89 -1.56
CA LEU A 26 -9.21 23.69 -1.99
C LEU A 26 -10.32 23.24 -1.04
N VAL A 27 -10.12 23.36 0.27
CA VAL A 27 -11.15 23.02 1.26
C VAL A 27 -12.36 23.95 1.12
N LYS A 28 -12.13 25.25 0.92
CA LYS A 28 -13.22 26.21 0.65
C LYS A 28 -13.98 25.83 -0.61
N GLU A 29 -13.27 25.49 -1.69
CA GLU A 29 -13.89 25.05 -2.94
C GLU A 29 -14.70 23.75 -2.76
N PHE A 30 -14.24 22.83 -1.91
CA PHE A 30 -15.00 21.63 -1.61
C PHE A 30 -16.27 21.97 -0.80
N GLU A 31 -16.19 22.82 0.22
CA GLU A 31 -17.36 23.30 0.96
C GLU A 31 -18.36 24.02 0.04
N GLU A 32 -17.88 24.91 -0.84
CA GLU A 32 -18.72 25.55 -1.86
C GLU A 32 -19.37 24.54 -2.81
N PHE A 33 -18.65 23.47 -3.19
CA PHE A 33 -19.20 22.39 -4.00
C PHE A 33 -20.33 21.64 -3.28
N LEU A 34 -20.16 21.32 -1.99
CA LEU A 34 -21.19 20.70 -1.16
C LEU A 34 -22.44 21.58 -1.06
N GLN A 35 -22.23 22.88 -0.85
CA GLN A 35 -23.28 23.86 -0.63
C GLN A 35 -24.16 24.15 -1.84
N LYS A 36 -23.78 23.67 -3.04
CA LYS A 36 -24.64 23.75 -4.24
C LYS A 36 -25.94 22.96 -4.08
N ASN A 37 -25.90 21.85 -3.35
CA ASN A 37 -27.06 20.97 -3.16
C ASN A 37 -27.65 21.08 -1.74
N ASP A 38 -26.84 21.46 -0.75
CA ASP A 38 -27.26 21.61 0.64
C ASP A 38 -26.44 22.71 1.33
N LYS A 39 -27.06 23.87 1.56
CA LYS A 39 -26.39 25.08 2.05
C LYS A 39 -25.71 24.92 3.41
N GLU A 40 -26.16 23.97 4.23
CA GLU A 40 -25.59 23.72 5.55
C GLU A 40 -24.44 22.71 5.50
N LYS A 41 -24.18 22.11 4.33
CA LYS A 41 -23.22 21.02 4.18
C LYS A 41 -21.78 21.51 4.13
N GLU A 42 -21.10 21.38 5.26
CA GLU A 42 -19.66 21.65 5.42
C GLU A 42 -18.80 20.38 5.35
N PHE A 43 -17.47 20.54 5.28
CA PHE A 43 -16.52 19.42 5.22
C PHE A 43 -16.71 18.43 6.37
N VAL A 44 -16.96 18.94 7.58
CA VAL A 44 -17.07 18.13 8.81
C VAL A 44 -18.26 17.16 8.79
N ILE A 45 -19.27 17.42 7.97
CA ILE A 45 -20.43 16.53 7.76
C ILE A 45 -20.44 15.89 6.37
N ALA A 46 -19.36 16.07 5.59
CA ALA A 46 -19.21 15.40 4.31
C ALA A 46 -19.04 13.89 4.48
N THR A 47 -19.58 13.15 3.51
CA THR A 47 -19.48 11.70 3.41
C THR A 47 -18.45 11.30 2.34
N PRO A 48 -17.97 10.04 2.34
CA PRO A 48 -17.12 9.54 1.25
C PRO A 48 -17.76 9.68 -0.15
N ASN A 49 -19.09 9.63 -0.24
CA ASN A 49 -19.78 9.85 -1.51
C ASN A 49 -19.73 11.30 -1.97
N ASP A 50 -19.74 12.26 -1.04
CA ASP A 50 -19.59 13.67 -1.38
C ASP A 50 -18.16 13.97 -1.86
N LEU A 51 -17.17 13.43 -1.15
CA LEU A 51 -15.78 13.47 -1.60
C LEU A 51 -15.66 12.87 -3.00
N ARG A 52 -16.27 11.71 -3.24
CA ARG A 52 -16.23 11.04 -4.56
C ARG A 52 -16.74 11.94 -5.68
N GLN A 53 -17.86 12.63 -5.47
CA GLN A 53 -18.41 13.56 -6.44
C GLN A 53 -17.48 14.76 -6.69
N PHE A 54 -16.85 15.28 -5.62
CA PHE A 54 -15.88 16.35 -5.76
C PHE A 54 -14.60 15.90 -6.49
N ILE A 55 -14.11 14.69 -6.24
CA ILE A 55 -12.99 14.13 -7.00
C ILE A 55 -13.38 13.95 -8.48
N ASP A 56 -14.58 13.48 -8.78
CA ASP A 56 -15.07 13.37 -10.17
C ASP A 56 -15.08 14.77 -10.84
N HIS A 57 -15.45 15.83 -10.11
CA HIS A 57 -15.37 17.22 -10.58
C HIS A 57 -13.91 17.68 -10.82
N LEU A 58 -12.99 17.37 -9.90
CA LEU A 58 -11.56 17.68 -10.09
C LEU A 58 -10.98 16.96 -11.29
N MET A 59 -11.36 15.70 -11.52
CA MET A 59 -10.94 14.94 -12.69
C MET A 59 -11.49 15.54 -13.99
N ALA A 60 -12.79 15.91 -14.02
CA ALA A 60 -13.42 16.53 -15.19
C ALA A 60 -12.83 17.90 -15.55
N THR A 61 -12.24 18.59 -14.58
CA THR A 61 -11.60 19.90 -14.75
C THR A 61 -10.06 19.84 -14.81
N ASN A 62 -9.47 18.63 -14.86
CA ASN A 62 -8.01 18.41 -14.85
C ASN A 62 -7.29 19.04 -13.65
N ARG A 63 -7.95 19.09 -12.49
CA ARG A 63 -7.43 19.59 -11.21
C ARG A 63 -7.19 18.48 -10.19
N ASN A 64 -7.19 17.22 -10.61
CA ASN A 64 -6.93 16.04 -9.77
C ASN A 64 -5.43 15.82 -9.49
N SER A 65 -4.74 16.85 -8.99
CA SER A 65 -3.32 16.78 -8.64
C SER A 65 -3.07 16.13 -7.28
N TYR A 66 -1.84 15.66 -7.06
CA TYR A 66 -1.42 15.08 -5.79
C TYR A 66 -1.57 16.09 -4.64
N GLU A 67 -1.17 17.34 -4.88
CA GLU A 67 -1.22 18.44 -3.91
C GLU A 67 -2.66 18.71 -3.47
N ASN A 68 -3.62 18.60 -4.40
CA ASN A 68 -5.01 18.80 -4.05
C ASN A 68 -5.55 17.67 -3.15
N PHE A 69 -5.26 16.41 -3.49
CA PHE A 69 -5.68 15.29 -2.65
C PHE A 69 -5.02 15.35 -1.26
N VAL A 70 -3.74 15.72 -1.19
CA VAL A 70 -3.03 15.94 0.08
C VAL A 70 -3.64 17.12 0.85
N GLY A 71 -4.08 18.18 0.18
CA GLY A 71 -4.77 19.31 0.81
C GLY A 71 -6.06 18.89 1.54
N LEU A 72 -6.90 18.09 0.86
CA LEU A 72 -8.09 17.50 1.48
C LEU A 72 -7.72 16.56 2.63
N LEU A 73 -6.66 15.76 2.46
CA LEU A 73 -6.20 14.80 3.47
C LEU A 73 -5.73 15.52 4.73
N ARG A 74 -4.90 16.56 4.61
CA ARG A 74 -4.45 17.40 5.72
C ARG A 74 -5.63 17.97 6.51
N TYR A 75 -6.65 18.48 5.81
CA TYR A 75 -7.83 19.02 6.48
C TYR A 75 -8.63 17.93 7.19
N SER A 76 -8.79 16.75 6.58
CA SER A 76 -9.45 15.61 7.23
C SER A 76 -8.71 15.09 8.47
N PHE A 77 -7.39 15.26 8.56
CA PHE A 77 -6.64 15.06 9.81
C PHE A 77 -6.98 16.12 10.85
N PHE A 78 -7.01 17.39 10.45
CA PHE A 78 -7.32 18.49 11.35
C PHE A 78 -8.73 18.41 11.96
N VAL A 79 -9.73 17.97 11.18
CA VAL A 79 -11.11 17.82 11.66
C VAL A 79 -11.47 16.40 12.11
N GLU A 80 -10.50 15.49 12.18
CA GLU A 80 -10.69 14.10 12.64
C GLU A 80 -11.81 13.36 11.88
N LYS A 81 -11.81 13.48 10.54
CA LYS A 81 -12.78 12.81 9.64
C LYS A 81 -12.22 11.53 9.04
N GLU A 82 -12.35 10.44 9.78
CA GLU A 82 -11.70 9.15 9.55
C GLU A 82 -12.15 8.48 8.25
N ASP A 83 -13.44 8.55 7.96
CA ASP A 83 -14.05 8.03 6.73
C ASP A 83 -13.49 8.71 5.47
N ILE A 84 -13.31 10.04 5.52
CA ILE A 84 -12.70 10.84 4.46
C ILE A 84 -11.19 10.54 4.36
N LYS A 85 -10.48 10.41 5.48
CA LYS A 85 -9.06 10.03 5.50
C LYS A 85 -8.82 8.71 4.78
N ILE A 86 -9.59 7.67 5.14
CA ILE A 86 -9.49 6.34 4.54
C ILE A 86 -9.76 6.42 3.03
N ALA A 87 -10.84 7.10 2.61
CA ALA A 87 -11.18 7.25 1.20
C ALA A 87 -10.07 7.97 0.41
N LEU A 88 -9.43 9.01 0.96
CA LEU A 88 -8.32 9.70 0.33
C LEU A 88 -7.05 8.84 0.27
N PHE A 89 -6.75 8.07 1.33
CA PHE A 89 -5.63 7.13 1.31
C PHE A 89 -5.78 6.09 0.21
N GLU A 90 -6.95 5.50 0.02
CA GLU A 90 -7.20 4.52 -1.05
C GLU A 90 -7.03 5.10 -2.47
N LEU A 91 -7.30 6.39 -2.63
CA LEU A 91 -7.12 7.07 -3.92
C LEU A 91 -5.65 7.38 -4.21
N LEU A 92 -4.90 7.75 -3.17
CA LEU A 92 -3.47 8.10 -3.24
C LEU A 92 -2.56 6.87 -3.29
N ASP A 93 -2.98 5.77 -2.66
CA ASP A 93 -2.18 4.56 -2.53
C ASP A 93 -1.90 3.92 -3.90
N GLY A 94 -0.64 3.53 -4.07
CA GLY A 94 -0.11 2.91 -5.27
C GLY A 94 -0.16 3.78 -6.53
N ARG A 95 -0.31 5.11 -6.44
CA ARG A 95 -0.36 6.01 -7.61
C ARG A 95 0.89 5.90 -8.50
N GLU A 96 2.02 5.56 -7.89
CA GLU A 96 3.33 5.40 -8.50
C GLU A 96 3.50 4.08 -9.25
N VAL A 97 2.72 3.05 -8.90
CA VAL A 97 2.94 1.65 -9.33
C VAL A 97 3.02 1.52 -10.84
N LEU A 98 2.04 2.04 -11.59
CA LEU A 98 2.02 1.89 -13.04
C LEU A 98 3.04 2.79 -13.75
N VAL A 99 3.37 3.95 -13.17
CA VAL A 99 4.43 4.82 -13.69
C VAL A 99 5.78 4.12 -13.54
N ASN A 100 6.04 3.54 -12.37
CA ASN A 100 7.25 2.77 -12.11
C ASN A 100 7.30 1.51 -12.97
N LEU A 101 6.19 0.80 -13.15
CA LEU A 101 6.12 -0.33 -14.07
C LEU A 101 6.49 0.09 -15.50
N SER A 102 5.99 1.23 -15.98
CA SER A 102 6.36 1.74 -17.31
C SER A 102 7.86 2.02 -17.43
N LYS A 103 8.51 2.51 -16.37
CA LYS A 103 9.97 2.70 -16.35
C LYS A 103 10.69 1.36 -16.37
N GLU A 104 10.28 0.42 -15.53
CA GLU A 104 10.90 -0.91 -15.42
C GLU A 104 10.76 -1.72 -16.71
N LEU A 105 9.61 -1.63 -17.39
CA LEU A 105 9.43 -2.21 -18.72
C LEU A 105 10.45 -1.66 -19.72
N LYS A 106 10.68 -0.34 -19.75
CA LYS A 106 11.68 0.26 -20.65
C LYS A 106 13.09 -0.22 -20.33
N THR A 107 13.41 -0.37 -19.06
CA THR A 107 14.71 -0.86 -18.59
C THR A 107 14.94 -2.32 -18.98
N LYS A 108 13.95 -3.19 -18.75
CA LYS A 108 14.09 -4.65 -18.90
C LYS A 108 13.95 -5.15 -20.33
N VAL A 109 13.00 -4.61 -21.10
CA VAL A 109 12.71 -5.11 -22.46
C VAL A 109 13.00 -4.10 -23.57
N GLY A 110 13.53 -2.93 -23.21
CA GLY A 110 13.85 -1.86 -24.14
C GLY A 110 12.65 -0.99 -24.51
N LYS A 111 12.95 0.21 -25.03
CA LYS A 111 11.95 1.26 -25.34
C LYS A 111 10.88 0.80 -26.34
N GLN A 112 11.28 0.11 -27.41
CA GLN A 112 10.36 -0.30 -28.49
C GLN A 112 9.34 -1.32 -27.99
N ARG A 113 9.79 -2.39 -27.33
CA ARG A 113 8.92 -3.44 -26.80
C ARG A 113 8.05 -2.93 -25.65
N SER A 114 8.60 -2.07 -24.79
CA SER A 114 7.80 -1.38 -23.77
C SER A 114 6.66 -0.54 -24.38
N GLN A 115 6.92 0.17 -25.49
CA GLN A 115 5.87 0.93 -26.19
C GLN A 115 4.80 0.02 -26.81
N GLN A 116 5.17 -1.16 -27.31
CA GLN A 116 4.22 -2.15 -27.84
C GLN A 116 3.32 -2.72 -26.73
N ILE A 117 3.93 -3.12 -25.60
CA ILE A 117 3.19 -3.63 -24.43
C ILE A 117 2.20 -2.58 -23.91
N LEU A 118 2.65 -1.32 -23.80
CA LEU A 118 1.84 -0.21 -23.30
C LEU A 118 0.93 0.42 -24.36
N GLU A 119 0.97 -0.04 -25.61
CA GLU A 119 0.14 0.51 -26.67
C GLU A 119 -1.34 0.38 -26.29
N ARG A 120 -2.10 1.48 -26.38
CA ARG A 120 -3.54 1.52 -26.03
C ARG A 120 -3.85 1.24 -24.55
N ILE A 121 -2.86 1.13 -23.67
CA ILE A 121 -3.07 1.15 -22.22
C ILE A 121 -3.10 2.60 -21.77
N ILE A 122 -4.29 3.09 -21.43
CA ILE A 122 -4.45 4.40 -20.80
C ILE A 122 -4.22 4.23 -19.30
N LEU A 123 -3.15 4.83 -18.79
CA LEU A 123 -2.87 4.81 -17.35
C LEU A 123 -3.96 5.61 -16.63
N PRO A 124 -4.64 5.01 -15.61
CA PRO A 124 -5.72 5.69 -14.92
C PRO A 124 -5.16 6.89 -14.14
N PRO A 125 -5.74 8.09 -14.35
CA PRO A 125 -5.31 9.28 -13.63
C PRO A 125 -5.60 9.17 -12.12
N LEU A 126 -4.94 10.02 -11.32
CA LEU A 126 -5.19 10.09 -9.88
C LEU A 126 -6.68 10.38 -9.61
N GLY A 127 -7.26 9.68 -8.63
CA GLY A 127 -8.70 9.75 -8.36
C GLY A 127 -9.55 8.70 -9.08
N THR A 128 -8.98 7.92 -10.01
CA THR A 128 -9.71 6.83 -10.68
C THR A 128 -10.26 5.82 -9.67
N ARG A 129 -11.49 5.35 -9.91
CA ARG A 129 -12.17 4.34 -9.09
C ARG A 129 -11.38 3.03 -9.08
N ALA A 130 -11.36 2.35 -7.93
CA ALA A 130 -10.59 1.11 -7.74
C ALA A 130 -10.94 0.00 -8.75
N LEU A 131 -12.22 -0.14 -9.12
CA LEU A 131 -12.61 -1.13 -10.13
C LEU A 131 -12.05 -0.81 -11.53
N GLU A 132 -11.98 0.47 -11.90
CA GLU A 132 -11.38 0.88 -13.18
C GLU A 132 -9.86 0.71 -13.16
N LYS A 133 -9.20 1.00 -12.02
CA LYS A 133 -7.77 0.64 -11.81
C LYS A 133 -7.54 -0.85 -12.07
N ALA A 134 -8.38 -1.70 -11.50
CA ALA A 134 -8.34 -3.15 -11.68
C ALA A 134 -8.53 -3.60 -13.13
N LYS A 135 -9.47 -3.01 -13.87
CA LYS A 135 -9.67 -3.30 -15.30
C LYS A 135 -8.43 -2.96 -16.12
N THR A 136 -7.79 -1.81 -15.85
CA THR A 136 -6.53 -1.46 -16.53
C THR A 136 -5.40 -2.43 -16.16
N THR A 137 -5.26 -2.79 -14.88
CA THR A 137 -4.27 -3.79 -14.43
C THR A 137 -4.47 -5.13 -15.13
N LYS A 138 -5.71 -5.57 -15.31
CA LYS A 138 -6.01 -6.78 -16.07
C LYS A 138 -5.48 -6.71 -17.50
N GLN A 139 -5.84 -5.67 -18.25
CA GLN A 139 -5.41 -5.48 -19.64
C GLN A 139 -3.89 -5.43 -19.77
N LEU A 140 -3.24 -4.76 -18.82
CA LEU A 140 -1.80 -4.67 -18.74
C LEU A 140 -1.14 -6.03 -18.50
N MET A 141 -1.66 -6.82 -17.56
CA MET A 141 -1.14 -8.15 -17.28
C MET A 141 -1.32 -9.10 -18.46
N GLU A 142 -2.49 -9.11 -19.10
CA GLU A 142 -2.75 -9.92 -20.29
C GLU A 142 -1.75 -9.60 -21.42
N LYS A 143 -1.46 -8.32 -21.64
CA LYS A 143 -0.45 -7.90 -22.62
C LYS A 143 0.96 -8.25 -22.21
N LEU A 144 1.31 -8.01 -20.94
CA LEU A 144 2.65 -8.28 -20.44
C LEU A 144 2.98 -9.77 -20.59
N GLU A 145 2.10 -10.65 -20.11
CA GLU A 145 2.29 -12.11 -20.15
C GLU A 145 2.24 -12.68 -21.58
N ALA A 146 1.58 -12.00 -22.53
CA ALA A 146 1.62 -12.39 -23.95
C ALA A 146 2.94 -11.99 -24.64
N GLU A 147 3.56 -10.91 -24.17
CA GLU A 147 4.70 -10.29 -24.85
C GLU A 147 6.05 -10.66 -24.21
N VAL A 148 6.10 -11.18 -22.99
CA VAL A 148 7.36 -11.61 -22.33
C VAL A 148 7.19 -12.97 -21.67
N ASP A 149 8.29 -13.70 -21.48
CA ASP A 149 8.27 -14.96 -20.74
C ASP A 149 7.97 -14.74 -19.24
N GLU A 150 7.59 -15.82 -18.56
CA GLU A 150 7.18 -15.78 -17.16
C GLU A 150 8.26 -15.25 -16.21
N GLU A 151 9.54 -15.56 -16.46
CA GLU A 151 10.66 -15.11 -15.64
C GLU A 151 10.85 -13.60 -15.79
N THR A 152 10.90 -13.10 -17.03
CA THR A 152 10.97 -11.66 -17.31
C THR A 152 9.79 -10.90 -16.70
N CYS A 153 8.57 -11.45 -16.77
CA CYS A 153 7.38 -10.85 -16.16
C CYS A 153 7.54 -10.70 -14.63
N LYS A 154 7.98 -11.78 -13.97
CA LYS A 154 8.23 -11.78 -12.52
C LYS A 154 9.33 -10.79 -12.13
N GLU A 155 10.43 -10.72 -12.89
CA GLU A 155 11.51 -9.76 -12.65
C GLU A 155 11.03 -8.30 -12.72
N ILE A 156 10.20 -7.98 -13.72
CA ILE A 156 9.63 -6.65 -13.87
C ILE A 156 8.75 -6.30 -12.67
N LEU A 157 7.93 -7.24 -12.20
CA LEU A 157 6.99 -7.00 -11.10
C LEU A 157 7.70 -6.95 -9.73
N VAL A 158 8.75 -7.76 -9.53
CA VAL A 158 9.50 -7.81 -8.26
C VAL A 158 10.51 -6.67 -8.10
N SER A 159 10.72 -5.85 -9.14
CA SER A 159 11.61 -4.68 -9.15
C SER A 159 11.30 -3.62 -8.07
N GLY A 160 10.11 -3.68 -7.47
CA GLY A 160 9.69 -2.75 -6.43
C GLY A 160 8.95 -1.55 -7.00
N LEU A 161 7.73 -1.80 -7.48
CA LEU A 161 6.89 -0.79 -8.13
C LEU A 161 6.33 0.25 -7.15
N HIS A 162 6.22 -0.11 -5.88
CA HIS A 162 5.83 0.77 -4.79
C HIS A 162 7.04 1.51 -4.22
N GLU A 163 6.84 2.77 -3.84
CA GLU A 163 7.89 3.57 -3.20
C GLU A 163 7.98 3.27 -1.70
N ARG A 164 9.21 3.24 -1.18
CA ARG A 164 9.50 3.11 0.25
C ARG A 164 10.41 4.23 0.71
N SER A 165 10.20 4.68 1.95
CA SER A 165 11.09 5.67 2.57
C SER A 165 12.50 5.10 2.69
N LYS A 166 13.46 5.70 1.98
CA LYS A 166 14.89 5.36 2.07
C LYS A 166 15.39 5.46 3.51
N GLU A 167 14.97 6.48 4.24
CA GLU A 167 15.33 6.66 5.66
C GLU A 167 14.85 5.48 6.51
N SER A 168 13.60 5.04 6.33
CA SER A 168 13.06 3.89 7.06
C SER A 168 13.82 2.60 6.76
N LEU A 169 14.27 2.41 5.51
CA LEU A 169 15.04 1.23 5.10
C LEU A 169 16.45 1.26 5.71
N LEU A 170 17.12 2.41 5.70
CA LEU A 170 18.43 2.58 6.33
C LEU A 170 18.39 2.33 7.84
N LYS A 171 17.36 2.87 8.53
CA LYS A 171 17.15 2.58 9.95
C LYS A 171 16.94 1.08 10.23
N ALA A 172 16.31 0.35 9.30
CA ALA A 172 16.17 -1.10 9.43
C ALA A 172 17.51 -1.82 9.29
N ARG A 173 18.36 -1.40 8.34
CA ARG A 173 19.73 -1.88 8.23
C ARG A 173 20.54 -1.62 9.49
N GLU A 174 20.47 -0.41 10.06
CA GLU A 174 21.17 -0.08 11.31
C GLU A 174 20.79 -1.03 12.44
N ARG A 175 19.49 -1.35 12.59
CA ARG A 175 19.02 -2.32 13.59
C ARG A 175 19.51 -3.74 13.30
N PHE A 176 19.55 -4.15 12.03
CA PHE A 176 20.11 -5.45 11.64
C PHE A 176 21.59 -5.57 11.99
N LEU A 177 22.40 -4.54 11.73
CA LEU A 177 23.82 -4.51 12.08
C LEU A 177 24.08 -4.51 13.59
N GLN A 178 23.10 -4.14 14.41
CA GLN A 178 23.16 -4.16 15.87
C GLN A 178 22.62 -5.47 16.47
N ALA A 179 21.87 -6.24 15.71
CA ALA A 179 21.38 -7.55 16.13
C ALA A 179 22.54 -8.55 16.13
N LYS A 180 22.44 -9.58 16.98
CA LYS A 180 23.45 -10.64 17.05
C LYS A 180 23.48 -11.40 15.73
N ASN A 181 22.31 -11.88 15.32
CA ASN A 181 22.12 -12.61 14.07
C ASN A 181 20.72 -12.36 13.49
N ILE A 182 20.41 -13.02 12.37
CA ILE A 182 19.15 -12.85 11.66
C ILE A 182 17.92 -13.21 12.52
N ASP A 183 18.02 -14.22 13.39
CA ASP A 183 16.88 -14.64 14.21
C ASP A 183 16.61 -13.65 15.35
N ASP A 184 17.68 -13.12 15.97
CA ASP A 184 17.59 -12.03 16.94
C ASP A 184 16.96 -10.77 16.28
N PHE A 185 17.40 -10.42 15.07
CA PHE A 185 16.81 -9.31 14.32
C PHE A 185 15.31 -9.52 14.05
N LEU A 186 14.91 -10.70 13.57
CA LEU A 186 13.51 -11.03 13.29
C LEU A 186 12.65 -10.97 14.56
N ALA A 187 13.16 -11.50 15.68
CA ALA A 187 12.48 -11.43 16.97
C ALA A 187 12.29 -9.97 17.42
N GLN A 188 13.32 -9.13 17.29
CA GLN A 188 13.24 -7.71 17.63
C GLN A 188 12.24 -6.95 16.75
N GLU A 189 12.24 -7.19 15.43
CA GLU A 189 11.29 -6.56 14.50
C GLU A 189 9.84 -7.01 14.78
N PHE A 190 9.62 -8.29 15.09
CA PHE A 190 8.29 -8.78 15.47
C PHE A 190 7.80 -8.14 16.78
N GLN A 191 8.64 -8.06 17.80
CA GLN A 191 8.29 -7.39 19.05
C GLN A 191 8.03 -5.89 18.86
N ALA A 192 8.81 -5.22 18.01
CA ALA A 192 8.58 -3.83 17.65
C ALA A 192 7.27 -3.64 16.87
N PHE A 193 6.91 -4.60 16.02
CA PHE A 193 5.64 -4.59 15.30
C PHE A 193 4.46 -4.72 16.25
N ILE A 194 4.49 -5.67 17.18
CA ILE A 194 3.46 -5.85 18.22
C ILE A 194 3.29 -4.58 19.06
N ARG A 195 4.39 -3.98 19.54
CA ARG A 195 4.33 -2.72 20.32
C ARG A 195 3.66 -1.59 19.55
N ARG A 196 3.91 -1.50 18.24
CA ARG A 196 3.27 -0.49 17.37
C ARG A 196 1.77 -0.72 17.26
N LEU A 197 1.34 -1.97 17.11
CA LEU A 197 -0.09 -2.33 17.08
C LEU A 197 -0.76 -2.01 18.42
N GLU A 198 -0.13 -2.36 19.55
CA GLU A 198 -0.60 -2.03 20.90
C GLU A 198 -0.70 -0.50 21.12
N GLN A 199 0.24 0.27 20.56
CA GLN A 199 0.18 1.74 20.60
C GLN A 199 -1.02 2.28 19.83
N HIS A 200 -1.27 1.80 18.60
CA HIS A 200 -2.45 2.18 17.81
C HIS A 200 -3.75 1.85 18.54
N GLN A 201 -3.84 0.67 19.16
CA GLN A 201 -4.99 0.30 19.99
C GLN A 201 -5.18 1.28 21.16
N LYS A 202 -4.11 1.60 21.90
CA LYS A 202 -4.17 2.49 23.07
C LYS A 202 -4.59 3.91 22.70
N GLU A 203 -4.10 4.42 21.58
CA GLU A 203 -4.36 5.78 21.11
C GLU A 203 -5.70 5.90 20.36
N GLY A 204 -6.33 4.77 20.00
CA GLY A 204 -7.50 4.76 19.12
C GLY A 204 -7.17 5.22 17.69
N SER A 205 -5.89 5.17 17.31
CA SER A 205 -5.41 5.60 15.99
C SER A 205 -5.41 4.43 15.00
N LEU A 206 -5.40 4.74 13.70
CA LEU A 206 -5.36 3.72 12.65
C LEU A 206 -3.92 3.25 12.38
N PHE A 207 -3.72 1.94 12.28
CA PHE A 207 -2.54 1.36 11.66
C PHE A 207 -2.75 1.36 10.15
N TYR A 208 -2.17 2.35 9.46
CA TYR A 208 -2.54 2.70 8.09
C TYR A 208 -4.05 3.05 7.99
N THR A 209 -4.86 2.14 7.46
CA THR A 209 -6.31 2.32 7.24
C THR A 209 -7.17 1.45 8.15
N GLN A 210 -6.57 0.63 9.04
CA GLN A 210 -7.31 -0.28 9.89
C GLN A 210 -7.18 0.06 11.37
N GLU A 211 -8.30 -0.07 12.08
CA GLU A 211 -8.33 -0.02 13.54
C GLU A 211 -7.71 -1.30 14.12
N ILE A 212 -7.01 -1.16 15.23
CA ILE A 212 -6.38 -2.27 15.94
C ILE A 212 -7.09 -2.50 17.28
N ASP A 213 -7.61 -3.71 17.47
CA ASP A 213 -8.18 -4.16 18.73
C ASP A 213 -7.42 -5.37 19.29
N GLY A 214 -7.88 -5.89 20.44
CA GLY A 214 -7.26 -7.03 21.09
C GLY A 214 -7.33 -8.32 20.26
N GLN A 215 -8.36 -8.49 19.43
CA GLN A 215 -8.47 -9.65 18.55
C GLN A 215 -7.42 -9.59 17.43
N VAL A 216 -7.21 -8.40 16.86
CA VAL A 216 -6.17 -8.18 15.84
C VAL A 216 -4.78 -8.46 16.43
N ILE A 217 -4.47 -7.93 17.61
CA ILE A 217 -3.17 -8.16 18.26
C ILE A 217 -2.97 -9.65 18.58
N ASN A 218 -3.98 -10.32 19.12
CA ASN A 218 -3.91 -11.76 19.40
C ASN A 218 -3.72 -12.58 18.12
N TYR A 219 -4.41 -12.21 17.03
CA TYR A 219 -4.23 -12.85 15.74
C TYR A 219 -2.78 -12.74 15.25
N VAL A 220 -2.18 -11.55 15.32
CA VAL A 220 -0.78 -11.36 14.92
C VAL A 220 0.18 -12.14 15.83
N LYS A 221 -0.01 -12.09 17.16
CA LYS A 221 0.83 -12.85 18.13
C LYS A 221 0.80 -14.36 17.87
N ASN A 222 -0.35 -14.89 17.46
CA ASN A 222 -0.52 -16.32 17.16
C ASN A 222 -0.07 -16.73 15.75
N ASN A 223 0.32 -15.77 14.90
CA ASN A 223 0.77 -16.01 13.53
C ASN A 223 2.13 -15.32 13.30
N PRO A 224 3.24 -15.87 13.82
CA PRO A 224 4.54 -15.19 13.86
C PRO A 224 5.16 -14.93 12.47
N THR A 225 4.65 -15.57 11.41
CA THR A 225 5.04 -15.24 10.03
C THR A 225 4.53 -13.86 9.59
N ILE A 226 3.55 -13.26 10.28
CA ILE A 226 3.00 -11.96 9.90
C ILE A 226 4.04 -10.85 10.10
N GLY A 227 4.17 -10.01 9.08
CA GLY A 227 5.09 -8.87 9.10
C GLY A 227 6.44 -9.23 8.51
N TYR A 228 7.42 -9.48 9.38
CA TYR A 228 8.83 -9.68 8.99
C TYR A 228 9.22 -11.14 8.75
N GLY A 229 8.40 -12.08 9.21
CA GLY A 229 8.53 -13.50 8.92
C GLY A 229 9.33 -14.30 9.94
N VAL A 230 9.34 -15.61 9.72
CA VAL A 230 10.10 -16.59 10.50
C VAL A 230 11.10 -17.29 9.58
N ARG A 231 12.33 -17.53 10.06
CA ARG A 231 13.36 -18.23 9.29
C ARG A 231 13.21 -19.74 9.43
N GLU A 232 13.34 -20.44 8.30
CA GLU A 232 13.48 -21.88 8.19
C GLU A 232 14.67 -22.17 7.25
N GLY A 233 15.79 -22.65 7.82
CA GLY A 233 17.03 -22.81 7.07
C GLY A 233 17.52 -21.48 6.47
N ASN A 234 17.67 -21.43 5.16
CA ASN A 234 18.09 -20.22 4.43
C ASN A 234 16.92 -19.39 3.88
N VAL A 235 15.69 -19.60 4.35
CA VAL A 235 14.50 -18.89 3.85
C VAL A 235 13.75 -18.23 4.99
N ILE A 236 13.35 -16.98 4.82
CA ILE A 236 12.37 -16.32 5.70
C ILE A 236 11.00 -16.41 5.05
N TYR A 237 10.03 -16.97 5.78
CA TYR A 237 8.63 -16.98 5.37
C TYR A 237 7.88 -15.84 6.02
N ALA A 238 7.46 -14.87 5.21
CA ALA A 238 6.68 -13.72 5.65
C ALA A 238 5.25 -13.79 5.10
N THR A 239 4.27 -13.46 5.93
CA THR A 239 2.86 -13.36 5.58
C THR A 239 2.39 -11.93 5.80
N LYS A 240 1.46 -11.45 4.97
CA LYS A 240 0.86 -10.13 5.20
C LYS A 240 -0.16 -10.21 6.34
N ILE A 241 -0.20 -9.17 7.18
CA ILE A 241 -1.40 -8.90 7.98
C ILE A 241 -2.56 -8.60 7.02
N PRO A 242 -3.80 -9.04 7.24
CA PRO A 242 -4.93 -8.63 6.41
C PRO A 242 -5.06 -7.09 6.32
N TYR A 243 -5.57 -6.57 5.21
CA TYR A 243 -5.75 -5.13 5.01
C TYR A 243 -6.76 -4.51 5.98
N LEU A 244 -7.85 -5.22 6.27
CA LEU A 244 -8.88 -4.88 7.24
C LEU A 244 -9.10 -6.08 8.16
N THR A 245 -8.21 -6.24 9.16
CA THR A 245 -8.13 -7.48 9.95
C THR A 245 -9.40 -7.77 10.74
N LYS A 246 -10.06 -6.77 11.33
CA LYS A 246 -11.33 -6.97 12.06
C LYS A 246 -12.42 -7.57 11.17
N GLN A 247 -12.56 -7.03 9.97
CA GLN A 247 -13.52 -7.51 8.96
C GLN A 247 -13.11 -8.91 8.46
N PHE A 248 -11.84 -9.12 8.16
CA PHE A 248 -11.32 -10.43 7.74
C PHE A 248 -11.62 -11.54 8.76
N LEU A 249 -11.45 -11.27 10.06
CA LEU A 249 -11.64 -12.26 11.13
C LEU A 249 -13.11 -12.63 11.34
N THR A 250 -14.03 -11.72 11.03
CA THR A 250 -15.48 -11.91 11.27
C THR A 250 -16.25 -12.32 10.01
N GLU A 251 -15.65 -12.15 8.83
CA GLU A 251 -16.26 -12.49 7.55
C GLU A 251 -16.36 -14.02 7.32
N THR A 252 -17.46 -14.44 6.72
CA THR A 252 -17.79 -15.84 6.40
C THR A 252 -17.82 -16.11 4.91
N ASP A 253 -18.06 -15.09 4.07
CA ASP A 253 -17.94 -15.22 2.63
C ASP A 253 -16.46 -15.20 2.21
N GLU A 254 -15.99 -16.28 1.58
CA GLU A 254 -14.58 -16.47 1.24
C GLU A 254 -14.03 -15.42 0.24
N ASP A 255 -14.87 -14.93 -0.69
CA ASP A 255 -14.48 -13.87 -1.61
C ASP A 255 -14.29 -12.55 -0.86
N MET A 256 -15.20 -12.25 0.07
CA MET A 256 -15.10 -11.05 0.92
C MET A 256 -13.96 -11.15 1.94
N LYS A 257 -13.64 -12.34 2.45
CA LYS A 257 -12.43 -12.56 3.26
C LYS A 257 -11.18 -12.18 2.49
N ARG A 258 -11.02 -12.68 1.26
CA ARG A 258 -9.88 -12.30 0.39
C ARG A 258 -9.89 -10.81 0.07
N TYR A 259 -11.06 -10.21 -0.13
CA TYR A 259 -11.21 -8.77 -0.31
C TYR A 259 -10.66 -7.98 0.89
N TYR A 260 -11.04 -8.35 2.12
CA TYR A 260 -10.53 -7.72 3.34
C TYR A 260 -9.06 -8.04 3.64
N TYR A 261 -8.52 -9.10 3.02
CA TYR A 261 -7.11 -9.44 3.12
C TYR A 261 -6.23 -8.59 2.19
N CYS A 262 -6.66 -8.35 0.95
CA CYS A 262 -5.83 -7.75 -0.08
C CYS A 262 -5.55 -6.26 0.18
N HIS A 263 -4.27 -5.89 0.23
CA HIS A 263 -3.84 -4.49 0.38
C HIS A 263 -3.89 -3.68 -0.91
N CYS A 264 -3.81 -4.34 -2.06
CA CYS A 264 -3.46 -3.66 -3.30
C CYS A 264 -4.70 -3.03 -3.96
N PRO A 265 -4.79 -1.69 -4.07
CA PRO A 265 -5.94 -1.02 -4.67
C PRO A 265 -6.08 -1.29 -6.17
N TRP A 266 -5.03 -1.84 -6.80
CA TRP A 266 -5.00 -2.20 -8.22
C TRP A 266 -5.64 -3.54 -8.55
N VAL A 267 -5.92 -4.39 -7.55
CA VAL A 267 -6.52 -5.71 -7.79
C VAL A 267 -7.60 -6.09 -6.79
N ARG A 268 -7.65 -5.46 -5.60
CA ARG A 268 -8.59 -5.84 -4.54
C ARG A 268 -10.05 -5.91 -5.00
N GLU A 269 -10.51 -4.96 -5.81
CA GLU A 269 -11.90 -4.94 -6.29
C GLU A 269 -12.27 -6.16 -7.14
N VAL A 270 -11.32 -6.84 -7.81
CA VAL A 270 -11.64 -8.03 -8.62
C VAL A 270 -11.93 -9.29 -7.81
N LEU A 271 -11.69 -9.23 -6.49
CA LEU A 271 -11.99 -10.32 -5.58
C LEU A 271 -13.47 -10.42 -5.25
N LYS A 272 -14.24 -9.35 -5.49
CA LYS A 272 -15.69 -9.37 -5.34
C LYS A 272 -16.32 -10.27 -6.42
N LYS A 273 -17.46 -10.88 -6.09
CA LYS A 273 -18.20 -11.75 -7.02
C LYS A 273 -18.50 -11.04 -8.35
N SER A 274 -18.51 -11.84 -9.42
CA SER A 274 -18.81 -11.42 -10.80
C SER A 274 -17.84 -10.37 -11.37
N GLN A 275 -16.62 -10.28 -10.86
CA GLN A 275 -15.57 -9.41 -11.41
C GLN A 275 -14.56 -10.20 -12.27
N PRO A 276 -13.88 -9.53 -13.23
CA PRO A 276 -12.92 -10.20 -14.09
C PRO A 276 -11.65 -10.57 -13.32
N LYS A 277 -11.17 -11.81 -13.47
CA LYS A 277 -9.95 -12.28 -12.81
C LYS A 277 -8.70 -11.58 -13.36
N ILE A 278 -7.72 -11.35 -12.47
CA ILE A 278 -6.39 -10.84 -12.77
C ILE A 278 -5.39 -11.96 -12.51
N SER A 279 -4.36 -12.06 -13.35
CA SER A 279 -3.30 -13.05 -13.16
C SER A 279 -2.63 -12.92 -11.78
N PRO A 280 -2.43 -14.03 -11.05
CA PRO A 280 -1.75 -14.01 -9.77
C PRO A 280 -0.27 -13.59 -9.88
N THR A 281 0.32 -13.63 -11.08
CA THR A 281 1.67 -13.13 -11.34
C THR A 281 1.82 -11.68 -10.89
N PHE A 282 0.76 -10.86 -10.98
CA PHE A 282 0.79 -9.47 -10.50
C PHE A 282 1.18 -9.34 -9.02
N CYS A 283 0.93 -10.35 -8.19
CA CYS A 283 1.33 -10.36 -6.78
C CYS A 283 2.86 -10.38 -6.57
N TYR A 284 3.68 -10.61 -7.61
CA TYR A 284 5.12 -10.35 -7.53
C TYR A 284 5.45 -8.88 -7.27
N CYS A 285 4.53 -7.94 -7.56
CA CYS A 285 4.62 -6.56 -7.09
C CYS A 285 4.71 -6.48 -5.55
N SER A 286 3.89 -7.29 -4.85
CA SER A 286 3.98 -7.40 -3.39
C SER A 286 5.23 -8.15 -2.92
N ALA A 287 5.77 -9.08 -3.71
CA ALA A 287 7.07 -9.68 -3.42
C ALA A 287 8.19 -8.62 -3.53
N GLY A 288 8.09 -7.72 -4.50
CA GLY A 288 8.99 -6.58 -4.67
C GLY A 288 9.04 -5.66 -3.44
N TRP A 289 7.93 -5.50 -2.72
CA TRP A 289 7.90 -4.77 -1.45
C TRP A 289 8.82 -5.39 -0.39
N TYR A 290 8.87 -6.72 -0.30
CA TYR A 290 9.79 -7.44 0.59
C TYR A 290 11.22 -7.40 0.07
N LYS A 291 11.41 -7.56 -1.25
CA LYS A 291 12.72 -7.48 -1.88
C LYS A 291 13.40 -6.14 -1.60
N GLN A 292 12.71 -5.01 -1.81
CA GLN A 292 13.23 -3.68 -1.50
C GLN A 292 13.70 -3.53 -0.05
N TYR A 293 13.01 -4.16 0.90
CA TYR A 293 13.41 -4.11 2.31
C TYR A 293 14.69 -4.88 2.55
N TRP A 294 14.70 -6.14 2.13
CA TRP A 294 15.79 -7.06 2.43
C TRP A 294 17.04 -6.78 1.60
N ASP A 295 16.90 -6.27 0.37
CA ASP A 295 18.01 -5.78 -0.42
C ASP A 295 18.79 -4.69 0.33
N VAL A 296 18.09 -3.78 1.03
CA VAL A 296 18.74 -2.72 1.82
C VAL A 296 19.22 -3.24 3.17
N VAL A 297 18.43 -4.04 3.88
CA VAL A 297 18.83 -4.59 5.19
C VAL A 297 20.12 -5.39 5.07
N LEU A 298 20.21 -6.26 4.05
CA LEU A 298 21.36 -7.13 3.82
C LEU A 298 22.43 -6.48 2.93
N ASP A 299 22.13 -5.34 2.31
CA ASP A 299 23.02 -4.59 1.40
C ASP A 299 23.54 -5.43 0.24
N GLN A 300 22.65 -6.27 -0.29
CA GLN A 300 22.88 -7.08 -1.47
C GLN A 300 21.53 -7.54 -2.06
N PRO A 301 21.44 -7.75 -3.39
CA PRO A 301 20.22 -8.25 -4.01
C PRO A 301 19.84 -9.65 -3.51
N ILE A 302 18.58 -9.83 -3.12
CA ILE A 302 18.03 -11.13 -2.76
C ILE A 302 16.94 -11.61 -3.73
N LYS A 303 16.61 -12.91 -3.63
CA LYS A 303 15.47 -13.51 -4.32
C LYS A 303 14.25 -13.54 -3.39
N VAL A 304 13.09 -13.14 -3.92
CA VAL A 304 11.80 -13.28 -3.23
C VAL A 304 10.79 -13.95 -4.14
N GLU A 305 10.07 -14.93 -3.63
CA GLU A 305 9.04 -15.69 -4.35
C GLU A 305 7.67 -15.56 -3.68
N VAL A 306 6.61 -15.60 -4.49
CA VAL A 306 5.24 -15.70 -4.01
C VAL A 306 4.92 -17.18 -3.78
N VAL A 307 4.69 -17.56 -2.52
CA VAL A 307 4.34 -18.94 -2.11
C VAL A 307 2.83 -19.13 -2.17
N GLU A 308 2.09 -18.22 -1.54
CA GLU A 308 0.62 -18.20 -1.52
C GLU A 308 0.14 -16.81 -1.93
N THR A 309 -0.97 -16.75 -2.63
CA THR A 309 -1.66 -15.49 -2.92
C THR A 309 -3.16 -15.69 -3.00
N ILE A 310 -3.87 -14.75 -2.39
CA ILE A 310 -5.33 -14.67 -2.47
C ILE A 310 -5.86 -14.57 -3.92
N LEU A 311 -5.06 -14.13 -4.91
CA LEU A 311 -5.47 -14.16 -6.32
C LEU A 311 -5.56 -15.58 -6.90
N LYS A 312 -4.93 -16.58 -6.25
CA LYS A 312 -5.09 -18.02 -6.54
C LYS A 312 -6.19 -18.68 -5.71
N ASN A 313 -6.95 -17.90 -4.94
CA ASN A 313 -7.92 -18.34 -3.92
C ASN A 313 -7.28 -18.94 -2.66
N ASP A 314 -5.99 -18.74 -2.43
CA ASP A 314 -5.38 -19.06 -1.14
C ASP A 314 -6.01 -18.18 -0.03
N SER A 315 -5.90 -18.61 1.23
CA SER A 315 -6.45 -17.86 2.37
C SER A 315 -5.57 -16.69 2.83
N GLN A 316 -4.35 -16.59 2.30
CA GLN A 316 -3.35 -15.60 2.70
C GLN A 316 -2.36 -15.29 1.56
N CYS A 317 -1.53 -14.28 1.76
CA CYS A 317 -0.38 -13.99 0.90
C CYS A 317 0.91 -14.27 1.67
N LYS A 318 1.65 -15.30 1.24
CA LYS A 318 2.90 -15.76 1.84
C LYS A 318 4.05 -15.62 0.84
N PHE A 319 5.20 -15.18 1.33
CA PHE A 319 6.39 -14.91 0.53
C PHE A 319 7.59 -15.65 1.11
N ALA A 320 8.42 -16.21 0.23
CA ALA A 320 9.70 -16.84 0.57
C ALA A 320 10.83 -15.87 0.23
N ILE A 321 11.61 -15.50 1.22
CA ILE A 321 12.69 -14.51 1.13
C ILE A 321 13.99 -15.28 1.33
N HIS A 322 14.76 -15.45 0.25
CA HIS A 322 15.95 -16.30 0.25
C HIS A 322 17.14 -15.52 0.80
N LEU A 323 17.74 -16.06 1.87
CA LEU A 323 18.91 -15.51 2.53
C LEU A 323 20.19 -15.99 1.85
N PRO A 324 21.19 -15.11 1.70
CA PRO A 324 22.55 -15.49 1.33
C PRO A 324 23.18 -16.42 2.39
N ALA A 325 24.04 -17.35 1.95
CA ALA A 325 24.61 -18.38 2.82
C ALA A 325 25.39 -17.79 4.01
N GLU A 326 26.07 -16.67 3.79
CA GLU A 326 26.92 -16.02 4.80
C GLU A 326 26.10 -15.48 5.98
N ILE A 327 24.86 -15.06 5.72
CA ILE A 327 23.92 -14.59 6.75
C ILE A 327 23.44 -15.75 7.61
N VAL A 328 23.24 -16.92 7.01
CA VAL A 328 22.78 -18.14 7.70
C VAL A 328 23.89 -18.72 8.57
N GLU A 329 25.09 -18.84 8.03
CA GLU A 329 26.25 -19.35 8.78
C GLU A 329 26.59 -18.49 10.00
N GLY A 330 26.39 -17.17 9.92
CA GLY A 330 26.58 -16.28 11.07
C GLY A 330 25.63 -16.58 12.22
N ALA A 331 24.37 -16.95 11.91
CA ALA A 331 23.37 -17.29 12.92
C ALA A 331 23.67 -18.63 13.61
N GLU A 332 24.16 -19.62 12.85
CA GLU A 332 24.46 -20.95 13.37
C GLU A 332 25.74 -20.99 14.22
N LYS A 333 26.65 -20.01 14.07
CA LYS A 333 27.89 -19.90 14.87
C LYS A 333 27.68 -19.21 16.23
N GLU A 334 26.58 -18.48 16.40
CA GLU A 334 26.28 -17.70 17.61
C GLU A 334 25.16 -18.28 18.49
N GLY A 335 24.37 -19.21 17.96
CA GLY A 335 23.39 -20.00 18.72
C GLY A 335 24.03 -21.20 19.40
#